data_AF-A0A7C2IMG2-F1
#
_entry.id   AF-A0A7C2IMG2-F1
#
_cell.length_a   1.000
_cell.length_b   1.000
_cell.length_c   1.000
_cell.angle_alpha   90.00
_cell.angle_beta   90.00
_cell.angle_gamma   90.00
#
_symmetry.space_group_name_H-M   'P 1'
#
loop_
_entity.id
_entity.type
_entity.pdbx_description
1 polymer ?
#
loop_
_entity_poly.entity_id
_entity_poly.type
_entity_poly.pdbx_seq_one_letter_code
_entity_poly.pdbx_strand_id
1 'polypeptide(L)'
;MAKGKTEEKWWQKLLPLFVGLIAFTGSSLGAIYPRWAFPEEESQKRLLDSRISAYYDFFKGQAKLQEATQLREGGNLEGAKQAQDEYSRLVKDAKFRIAVYGTKAEISAVVNYFRKYLDIAPCPGASEKWKEDTRIYQEIRNGVYRNESSEKVDENSLALLLFDCQLQ
;
A
#
# COMPACT_ATOMS: atom_id res chain seq x y z
N MET A 1 44.73 24.58 57.43
CA MET A 1 44.81 24.37 55.97
C MET A 1 44.86 22.88 55.68
N ALA A 2 44.29 22.47 54.53
CA ALA A 2 44.31 21.13 53.91
C ALA A 2 43.33 20.06 54.44
N LYS A 3 42.04 20.20 54.10
CA LYS A 3 41.11 19.06 53.90
C LYS A 3 40.21 19.41 52.72
N GLY A 4 40.50 18.86 51.55
CA GLY A 4 39.71 19.11 50.34
C GLY A 4 40.49 18.74 49.09
N LYS A 5 40.80 17.46 48.89
CA LYS A 5 41.40 16.98 47.63
C LYS A 5 41.25 15.47 47.37
N THR A 6 40.25 14.81 47.98
CA THR A 6 40.09 13.35 47.89
C THR A 6 38.76 12.87 47.32
N GLU A 7 37.78 13.75 47.05
CA GLU A 7 36.48 13.33 46.48
C GLU A 7 36.41 13.33 44.95
N GLU A 8 37.28 14.05 44.24
CA GLU A 8 37.16 14.20 42.78
C GLU A 8 37.54 12.97 41.94
N LYS A 9 38.25 11.98 42.50
CA LYS A 9 38.79 10.85 41.70
C LYS A 9 37.87 9.64 41.59
N TRP A 10 36.84 9.52 42.43
CA TRP A 10 35.96 8.36 42.44
C TRP A 10 34.97 8.35 41.25
N TRP A 11 34.42 9.53 40.90
CA TRP A 11 33.55 9.68 39.73
C TRP A 11 34.27 9.37 38.40
N GLN A 12 35.56 9.69 38.27
CA GLN A 12 36.35 9.37 37.07
C GLN A 12 36.57 7.86 36.87
N LYS A 13 36.59 7.06 37.95
CA LYS A 13 36.69 5.59 37.85
C LYS A 13 35.35 4.93 37.52
N LEU A 14 34.23 5.54 37.91
CA LEU A 14 32.90 5.03 37.62
C LEU A 14 32.35 5.47 36.25
N LEU A 15 32.84 6.61 35.72
CA LEU A 15 32.45 7.13 34.41
C LEU A 15 32.51 6.08 33.28
N PRO A 16 33.61 5.30 33.10
CA PRO A 16 33.65 4.29 32.03
C PRO A 16 32.69 3.12 32.27
N LEU A 17 32.35 2.79 33.52
CA LEU A 17 31.34 1.79 33.85
C LEU A 17 29.93 2.28 33.51
N PHE A 18 29.60 3.55 33.78
CA PHE A 18 28.32 4.14 33.41
C PHE A 18 28.19 4.31 31.89
N VAL A 19 29.23 4.76 31.19
CA VAL A 19 29.24 4.87 29.72
C VAL A 19 29.11 3.48 29.09
N GLY A 20 29.79 2.47 29.64
CA GLY A 20 29.64 1.08 29.21
C GLY A 20 28.24 0.53 29.44
N LEU A 21 27.62 0.85 30.58
CA LEU A 21 26.25 0.42 30.89
C LEU A 21 25.23 1.10 29.97
N ILE A 22 25.35 2.42 29.75
CA ILE A 22 24.49 3.20 28.84
C ILE A 22 24.65 2.70 27.40
N ALA A 23 25.88 2.46 26.94
CA ALA A 23 26.15 1.93 25.61
C ALA A 23 25.59 0.50 25.46
N PHE A 24 25.70 -0.34 26.48
CA PHE A 24 25.15 -1.70 26.47
C PHE A 24 23.62 -1.69 26.48
N THR A 25 22.97 -0.88 27.32
CA THR A 25 21.50 -0.71 27.29
C THR A 25 21.01 -0.07 26.01
N GLY A 26 21.74 0.91 25.44
CA GLY A 26 21.38 1.56 24.19
C GLY A 26 21.46 0.64 22.97
N SER A 27 22.43 -0.29 22.95
CA SER A 27 22.59 -1.25 21.85
C SER A 27 21.75 -2.52 21.99
N SER A 28 21.44 -2.97 23.21
CA SER A 28 20.60 -4.16 23.43
C SER A 28 19.09 -3.85 23.47
N LEU A 29 18.67 -2.69 23.98
CA LEU A 29 17.25 -2.29 24.00
C LEU A 29 16.86 -1.42 22.80
N GLY A 30 17.79 -0.72 22.16
CA GLY A 30 17.50 0.17 21.02
C GLY A 30 16.93 -0.54 19.79
N ALA A 31 17.28 -1.82 19.57
CA ALA A 31 16.73 -2.61 18.49
C ALA A 31 15.36 -3.26 18.81
N ILE A 32 15.00 -3.37 20.09
CA ILE A 32 13.80 -4.11 20.54
C ILE A 32 12.67 -3.15 20.92
N TYR A 33 13.01 -1.96 21.42
CA TYR A 33 12.05 -0.94 21.83
C TYR A 33 11.09 -0.46 20.72
N PRO A 34 11.53 -0.24 19.46
CA PRO A 34 10.63 0.23 18.40
C PRO A 34 9.51 -0.77 18.10
N ARG A 35 9.80 -2.07 18.19
CA ARG A 35 8.89 -3.15 17.83
C ARG A 35 7.71 -3.30 18.81
N TRP A 36 7.90 -2.88 20.06
CA TRP A 36 6.86 -2.92 21.10
C TRP A 36 6.15 -1.57 21.29
N ALA A 37 6.85 -0.45 21.07
CA ALA A 37 6.27 0.88 21.26
C ALA A 37 5.49 1.40 20.02
N PHE A 38 5.81 0.94 18.80
CA PHE A 38 5.23 1.46 17.56
C PHE A 38 4.75 0.39 16.56
N PRO A 39 3.97 -0.64 16.96
CA PRO A 39 3.41 -1.60 16.01
C PRO A 39 2.47 -0.96 14.98
N GLU A 40 1.82 0.16 15.32
CA GLU A 40 0.99 0.93 14.38
C GLU A 40 1.82 1.59 13.27
N GLU A 41 3.01 2.14 13.56
CA GLU A 41 3.84 2.78 12.53
C GLU A 41 4.35 1.80 11.48
N GLU A 42 4.77 0.59 11.87
CA GLU A 42 5.19 -0.44 10.91
C GLU A 42 4.02 -0.89 10.02
N SER A 43 2.82 -1.02 10.60
CA SER A 43 1.63 -1.38 9.83
C SER A 43 1.25 -0.29 8.82
N GLN A 44 1.29 0.98 9.22
CA GLN A 44 1.01 2.11 8.35
C GLN A 44 2.04 2.24 7.23
N LYS A 45 3.33 2.02 7.53
CA LYS A 45 4.39 1.99 6.50
C LYS A 45 4.15 0.89 5.47
N ARG A 46 3.83 -0.34 5.91
CA ARG A 46 3.53 -1.44 4.98
C ARG A 46 2.30 -1.17 4.12
N LEU A 47 1.27 -0.53 4.69
CA LEU A 47 0.07 -0.12 3.93
C LEU A 47 0.40 0.97 2.92
N LEU A 48 1.19 1.97 3.31
CA LEU A 48 1.64 3.02 2.42
C LEU A 48 2.51 2.46 1.29
N ASP A 49 3.46 1.57 1.60
CA ASP A 49 4.30 0.92 0.60
C ASP A 49 3.46 0.09 -0.38
N SER A 50 2.45 -0.64 0.12
CA SER A 50 1.53 -1.41 -0.71
C SER A 50 0.71 -0.52 -1.64
N ARG A 51 0.23 0.63 -1.16
CA ARG A 51 -0.48 1.64 -1.96
C ARG A 51 0.43 2.25 -3.02
N ILE A 52 1.62 2.71 -2.62
CA ILE A 52 2.60 3.30 -3.54
C ILE A 52 2.97 2.31 -4.64
N SER A 53 3.22 1.04 -4.29
CA SER A 53 3.50 0.00 -5.28
C SER A 53 2.33 -0.21 -6.24
N ALA A 54 1.09 -0.24 -5.75
CA ALA A 54 -0.09 -0.37 -6.59
C ALA A 54 -0.25 0.83 -7.55
N TYR A 55 -0.03 2.05 -7.08
CA TYR A 55 -0.07 3.26 -7.93
C TYR A 55 1.05 3.29 -8.94
N TYR A 56 2.25 2.88 -8.55
CA TYR A 56 3.37 2.76 -9.47
C TYR A 56 3.05 1.81 -10.62
N ASP A 57 2.50 0.62 -10.32
CA ASP A 57 2.12 -0.35 -11.34
C ASP A 57 0.97 0.17 -12.21
N PHE A 58 0.00 0.90 -11.64
CA PHE A 58 -1.05 1.56 -12.40
C PHE A 58 -0.48 2.58 -13.41
N PHE A 59 0.37 3.51 -12.96
CA PHE A 59 0.98 4.53 -13.82
C PHE A 59 1.93 3.93 -14.85
N LYS A 60 2.69 2.90 -14.48
CA LYS A 60 3.50 2.13 -15.43
C LYS A 60 2.62 1.47 -16.49
N GLY A 61 1.46 0.95 -16.11
CA GLY A 61 0.44 0.50 -17.03
C GLY A 61 0.01 1.60 -18.00
N GLN A 62 -0.35 2.79 -17.50
CA GLN A 62 -0.75 3.92 -18.36
C GLN A 62 0.34 4.30 -19.38
N ALA A 63 1.61 4.29 -18.97
CA ALA A 63 2.72 4.50 -19.90
C ALA A 63 2.78 3.42 -21.00
N LYS A 64 2.50 2.16 -20.66
CA LYS A 64 2.43 1.04 -21.61
C LYS A 64 1.26 1.16 -22.58
N LEU A 65 0.12 1.70 -22.14
CA LEU A 65 -1.01 1.99 -23.03
C LEU A 65 -0.65 3.08 -24.05
N GLN A 66 0.05 4.12 -23.61
CA GLN A 66 0.55 5.17 -24.50
C GLN A 66 1.58 4.61 -25.51
N GLU A 67 2.51 3.78 -25.04
CA GLU A 67 3.46 3.06 -25.89
C GLU A 67 2.75 2.19 -26.94
N ALA A 68 1.75 1.40 -26.51
CA ALA A 68 0.95 0.57 -27.42
C ALA A 68 0.27 1.41 -28.51
N THR A 69 -0.24 2.59 -28.15
CA THR A 69 -0.88 3.52 -29.09
C THR A 69 0.13 4.04 -30.12
N GLN A 70 1.30 4.50 -29.66
CA GLN A 70 2.36 5.01 -30.55
C GLN A 70 2.90 3.93 -31.48
N LEU A 71 3.11 2.71 -30.99
CA LEU A 71 3.58 1.57 -31.80
C LEU A 71 2.55 1.17 -32.85
N ARG A 72 1.25 1.24 -32.50
CA ARG A 72 0.16 0.95 -33.44
C ARG A 72 0.09 1.98 -34.55
N GLU A 73 0.23 3.27 -34.23
CA GLU A 73 0.29 4.36 -35.21
C GLU A 73 1.53 4.25 -36.11
N GLY A 74 2.66 3.81 -35.56
CA GLY A 74 3.90 3.54 -36.29
C GLY A 74 3.91 2.23 -37.10
N GLY A 75 2.81 1.48 -37.13
CA GLY A 75 2.69 0.23 -37.89
C GLY A 75 3.33 -1.02 -37.25
N ASN A 76 3.89 -0.90 -36.05
CA ASN A 76 4.42 -2.04 -35.29
C ASN A 76 3.31 -2.72 -34.47
N LEU A 77 2.49 -3.52 -35.15
CA LEU A 77 1.34 -4.19 -34.55
C LEU A 77 1.72 -5.23 -33.48
N GLU A 78 2.84 -5.93 -33.64
CA GLU A 78 3.30 -6.93 -32.68
C GLU A 78 3.79 -6.28 -31.39
N GLY A 79 4.60 -5.23 -31.50
CA GLY A 79 5.02 -4.43 -30.34
C GLY A 79 3.84 -3.76 -29.63
N ALA A 80 2.87 -3.24 -30.40
CA ALA A 80 1.65 -2.68 -29.83
C ALA A 80 0.85 -3.70 -29.02
N LYS A 81 0.75 -4.95 -29.52
CA LYS A 81 0.08 -6.04 -28.80
C LYS A 81 0.81 -6.40 -27.51
N GLN A 82 2.14 -6.53 -27.54
CA GLN A 82 2.93 -6.82 -26.34
C GLN A 82 2.79 -5.73 -25.28
N ALA A 83 2.86 -4.45 -25.68
CA ALA A 83 2.65 -3.32 -24.77
C ALA A 83 1.23 -3.30 -24.19
N GLN A 84 0.21 -3.66 -24.99
CA GLN A 84 -1.17 -3.80 -24.54
C GLN A 84 -1.37 -4.95 -23.52
N ASP A 85 -0.70 -6.07 -23.72
CA ASP A 85 -0.72 -7.20 -22.79
C ASP A 85 -0.04 -6.83 -21.46
N GLU A 86 1.08 -6.10 -21.51
CA GLU A 86 1.74 -5.57 -20.33
C GLU A 86 0.88 -4.56 -19.57
N TYR A 87 0.21 -3.65 -20.27
CA TYR A 87 -0.79 -2.74 -19.70
C TYR A 87 -1.86 -3.53 -18.94
N SER A 88 -2.44 -4.53 -19.60
CA SER A 88 -3.54 -5.32 -19.03
C SER A 88 -3.10 -6.05 -17.76
N ARG A 89 -1.89 -6.61 -17.73
CA ARG A 89 -1.33 -7.28 -16.55
C ARG A 89 -1.10 -6.30 -15.40
N LEU A 90 -0.42 -5.18 -15.67
CA LEU A 90 -0.08 -4.19 -14.64
C LEU A 90 -1.33 -3.55 -14.03
N VAL A 91 -2.27 -3.15 -14.89
CA VAL A 91 -3.50 -2.49 -14.44
C VAL A 91 -4.41 -3.46 -13.69
N LYS A 92 -4.50 -4.73 -14.11
CA LYS A 92 -5.30 -5.73 -13.38
C LYS A 92 -4.82 -5.92 -11.94
N ASP A 93 -3.52 -6.09 -11.76
CA ASP A 93 -2.94 -6.31 -10.43
C ASP A 93 -2.97 -5.03 -9.57
N ALA A 94 -2.74 -3.87 -10.19
CA ALA A 94 -2.88 -2.58 -9.52
C ALA A 94 -4.33 -2.32 -9.06
N LYS A 95 -5.33 -2.58 -9.91
CA LYS A 95 -6.76 -2.44 -9.56
C LYS A 95 -7.11 -3.26 -8.32
N PHE A 96 -6.67 -4.52 -8.27
CA PHE A 96 -6.88 -5.40 -7.12
C PHE A 96 -6.27 -4.82 -5.83
N ARG A 97 -4.99 -4.43 -5.89
CA ARG A 97 -4.30 -3.86 -4.72
C ARG A 97 -4.91 -2.53 -4.27
N ILE A 98 -5.36 -1.68 -5.19
CA ILE A 98 -6.07 -0.44 -4.87
C ILE A 98 -7.42 -0.73 -4.20
N ALA A 99 -8.17 -1.74 -4.66
CA ALA A 99 -9.44 -2.10 -4.03
C ALA A 99 -9.26 -2.53 -2.56
N VAL A 100 -8.19 -3.27 -2.26
CA VAL A 100 -7.89 -3.75 -0.90
C VAL A 100 -7.27 -2.66 -0.03
N TYR A 101 -6.28 -1.91 -0.54
CA TYR A 101 -5.42 -1.04 0.25
C TYR A 101 -5.55 0.47 0.00
N GLY A 102 -6.24 0.92 -1.04
CA GLY A 102 -6.41 2.36 -1.34
C GLY A 102 -7.59 2.95 -0.58
N THR A 103 -7.58 4.19 -0.12
CA THR A 103 -8.69 4.80 0.65
C THR A 103 -9.98 4.91 -0.17
N LYS A 104 -11.12 5.20 0.46
CA LYS A 104 -12.40 5.41 -0.25
C LYS A 104 -12.28 6.52 -1.31
N ALA A 105 -11.57 7.60 -1.00
CA ALA A 105 -11.33 8.70 -1.92
C ALA A 105 -10.52 8.25 -3.14
N GLU A 106 -9.48 7.43 -2.93
CA GLU A 106 -8.63 6.90 -4.00
C GLU A 106 -9.39 5.94 -4.90
N ILE A 107 -10.14 4.99 -4.31
CA ILE A 107 -11.01 4.08 -5.05
C ILE A 107 -12.01 4.87 -5.89
N SER A 108 -12.66 5.88 -5.31
CA SER A 108 -13.63 6.72 -6.03
C SER A 108 -13.00 7.45 -7.21
N ALA A 109 -11.78 7.97 -7.06
CA ALA A 109 -11.06 8.65 -8.15
C ALA A 109 -10.75 7.68 -9.31
N VAL A 110 -10.24 6.49 -9.00
CA VAL A 110 -9.90 5.47 -10.00
C VAL A 110 -11.15 4.92 -10.69
N VAL A 111 -12.21 4.64 -9.93
CA VAL A 111 -13.51 4.19 -10.47
C VAL A 111 -14.13 5.24 -11.38
N ASN A 112 -14.10 6.52 -11.00
CA ASN A 112 -14.62 7.60 -11.84
C ASN A 112 -13.83 7.76 -13.14
N TYR A 113 -12.51 7.59 -13.10
CA TYR A 113 -11.70 7.52 -14.32
C TYR A 113 -12.19 6.38 -15.23
N PHE A 114 -12.30 5.15 -14.72
CA PHE A 114 -12.71 4.02 -15.55
C PHE A 114 -14.14 4.15 -16.09
N ARG A 115 -15.09 4.63 -15.29
CA ARG A 115 -16.47 4.90 -15.77
C ARG A 115 -16.53 5.94 -16.88
N LYS A 116 -15.62 6.91 -16.89
CA LYS A 116 -15.59 7.99 -17.89
C LYS A 116 -14.95 7.55 -19.20
N TYR A 117 -13.94 6.68 -19.13
CA TYR A 117 -13.10 6.35 -20.27
C TYR A 117 -13.28 4.93 -20.80
N LEU A 118 -14.01 4.06 -20.09
CA LEU A 118 -14.30 2.70 -20.52
C LEU A 118 -15.81 2.44 -20.51
N ASP A 119 -16.30 1.80 -21.56
CA ASP A 119 -17.64 1.23 -21.58
C ASP A 119 -17.67 -0.03 -20.72
N ILE A 120 -18.48 -0.02 -19.66
CA ILE A 120 -18.54 -1.12 -18.68
C ILE A 120 -19.83 -1.89 -18.85
N ALA A 121 -19.73 -3.18 -19.12
CA ALA A 121 -20.86 -4.10 -19.22
C ALA A 121 -21.32 -4.61 -17.84
N PRO A 122 -22.58 -5.06 -17.69
CA PRO A 122 -23.01 -5.78 -16.49
C PRO A 122 -22.21 -7.08 -16.32
N CYS A 123 -21.96 -7.48 -15.07
CA CYS A 123 -21.14 -8.65 -14.76
C CYS A 123 -21.76 -9.93 -15.35
N PRO A 124 -21.06 -10.64 -16.26
CA PRO A 124 -21.57 -11.89 -16.81
C PRO A 124 -21.54 -13.00 -15.76
N GLY A 125 -22.54 -13.89 -15.80
CA GLY A 125 -22.61 -15.07 -14.92
C GLY A 125 -23.33 -14.82 -13.58
N ALA A 126 -22.88 -15.50 -12.51
CA ALA A 126 -23.55 -15.52 -11.22
C ALA A 126 -23.30 -14.22 -10.42
N SER A 127 -24.15 -13.22 -10.63
CA SER A 127 -24.16 -11.94 -9.89
C SER A 127 -24.01 -12.10 -8.38
N GLU A 128 -24.65 -13.12 -7.80
CA GLU A 128 -24.55 -13.42 -6.37
C GLU A 128 -23.14 -13.83 -5.93
N LYS A 129 -22.39 -14.57 -6.76
CA LYS A 129 -20.98 -14.88 -6.46
C LYS A 129 -20.15 -13.60 -6.43
N TRP A 130 -20.34 -12.72 -7.41
CA TRP A 130 -19.60 -11.46 -7.48
C TRP A 130 -19.89 -10.56 -6.28
N LYS A 131 -21.15 -10.50 -5.82
CA LYS A 131 -21.52 -9.81 -4.57
C LYS A 131 -20.78 -10.39 -3.36
N GLU A 132 -20.79 -11.71 -3.20
CA GLU A 132 -20.06 -12.37 -2.10
C GLU A 132 -18.55 -12.12 -2.17
N ASP A 133 -17.95 -12.19 -3.37
CA ASP A 133 -16.53 -11.88 -3.54
C ASP A 133 -16.26 -10.41 -3.11
N THR A 134 -17.06 -9.44 -3.58
CA THR A 134 -16.92 -8.02 -3.15
C THR A 134 -17.05 -7.85 -1.64
N ARG A 135 -17.94 -8.60 -1.00
CA ARG A 135 -18.14 -8.59 0.45
C ARG A 135 -16.91 -9.10 1.19
N ILE A 136 -16.30 -10.19 0.73
CA ILE A 136 -15.05 -10.71 1.31
C ILE A 136 -13.95 -9.64 1.25
N TYR A 137 -13.80 -8.95 0.12
CA TYR A 137 -12.79 -7.89 -0.01
C TYR A 137 -13.09 -6.69 0.90
N GLN A 138 -14.36 -6.32 1.06
CA GLN A 138 -14.77 -5.28 1.99
C GLN A 138 -14.41 -5.66 3.45
N GLU A 139 -14.56 -6.92 3.85
CA GLU A 139 -14.16 -7.38 5.18
C GLU A 139 -12.63 -7.39 5.38
N ILE A 140 -11.86 -7.83 4.37
CA ILE A 140 -10.39 -7.73 4.41
C ILE A 140 -9.98 -6.27 4.60
N ARG A 141 -10.58 -5.36 3.85
CA ARG A 141 -10.36 -3.93 3.95
C ARG A 141 -10.69 -3.40 5.35
N ASN A 142 -11.85 -3.76 5.90
CA ASN A 142 -12.21 -3.36 7.28
C ASN A 142 -11.17 -3.85 8.29
N GLY A 143 -10.64 -5.07 8.09
CA GLY A 143 -9.55 -5.63 8.89
C GLY A 143 -8.21 -4.89 8.74
N VAL A 144 -7.97 -4.22 7.62
CA VAL A 144 -6.79 -3.38 7.37
C VAL A 144 -6.91 -2.01 8.04
N TYR A 145 -8.09 -1.38 7.99
CA TYR A 145 -8.32 -0.01 8.48
C TYR A 145 -8.89 0.09 9.90
N ARG A 146 -8.71 -0.95 10.73
CA ARG A 146 -9.35 -1.24 12.04
C ARG A 146 -9.86 -0.10 12.95
N ASN A 147 -9.35 1.13 12.86
CA ASN A 147 -9.74 2.28 13.69
C ASN A 147 -10.19 3.54 12.92
N GLU A 148 -10.09 3.57 11.58
CA GLU A 148 -10.62 4.67 10.76
C GLU A 148 -12.06 4.34 10.36
N SER A 149 -13.00 4.88 11.14
CA SER A 149 -14.44 4.64 11.05
C SER A 149 -14.98 4.51 9.62
N SER A 150 -15.57 3.36 9.33
CA SER A 150 -16.65 3.21 8.33
C SER A 150 -16.33 3.53 6.87
N GLU A 151 -15.09 3.37 6.40
CA GLU A 151 -14.81 3.41 4.95
C GLU A 151 -15.40 2.19 4.21
N LYS A 152 -16.73 2.11 4.19
CA LYS A 152 -17.46 1.23 3.30
C LYS A 152 -17.38 1.81 1.90
N VAL A 153 -16.86 1.00 1.00
CA VAL A 153 -16.83 1.28 -0.42
C VAL A 153 -18.09 0.66 -1.02
N ASP A 154 -18.62 1.32 -2.04
CA ASP A 154 -19.77 0.83 -2.79
C ASP A 154 -19.42 -0.49 -3.51
N GLU A 155 -20.31 -1.49 -3.45
CA GLU A 155 -20.08 -2.82 -4.04
C GLU A 155 -19.85 -2.74 -5.55
N ASN A 156 -20.56 -1.82 -6.24
CA ASN A 156 -20.36 -1.57 -7.66
C ASN A 156 -18.97 -0.97 -7.96
N SER A 157 -18.44 -0.16 -7.07
CA SER A 157 -17.09 0.40 -7.18
C SER A 157 -16.02 -0.69 -7.00
N LEU A 158 -16.23 -1.61 -6.06
CA LEU A 158 -15.36 -2.78 -5.88
C LEU A 158 -15.46 -3.74 -7.07
N ALA A 159 -16.67 -4.05 -7.54
CA ALA A 159 -16.89 -4.92 -8.69
C ALA A 159 -16.22 -4.37 -9.95
N LEU A 160 -16.26 -3.04 -10.16
CA LEU A 160 -15.56 -2.42 -11.27
C LEU A 160 -14.03 -2.62 -11.18
N LEU A 161 -13.44 -2.43 -10.00
CA LEU A 161 -12.01 -2.61 -9.84
C LEU A 161 -11.59 -4.08 -9.98
N LEU A 162 -12.37 -5.00 -9.39
CA LEU A 162 -12.00 -6.42 -9.29
C LEU A 162 -12.32 -7.21 -10.56
N PHE A 163 -13.45 -6.89 -11.21
CA PHE A 163 -14.06 -7.71 -12.25
C PHE A 163 -14.34 -6.94 -13.55
N ASP A 164 -14.06 -5.63 -13.58
CA ASP A 164 -14.25 -4.77 -14.76
C ASP A 164 -15.71 -4.72 -15.24
N CYS A 165 -16.67 -4.80 -14.30
CA CYS A 165 -18.11 -4.87 -14.59
C CYS A 165 -18.97 -4.20 -13.51
N GLN A 166 -20.27 -4.07 -13.76
CA GLN A 166 -21.25 -3.55 -12.79
C GLN A 166 -22.19 -4.65 -12.29
N LEU A 167 -22.47 -4.64 -10.99
CA LEU A 167 -23.49 -5.47 -10.36
C LEU A 167 -24.87 -4.87 -10.65
N GLN A 168 -25.79 -5.72 -11.11
CA GLN A 168 -27.21 -5.38 -11.33
C GLN A 168 -28.04 -5.62 -10.07
#